data_AF-A0A3N9NR17-F1
#
_entry.id   AF-A0A3N9NR17-F1
#
_cell.length_a   1.000
_cell.length_b   1.000
_cell.length_c   1.000
_cell.angle_alpha   90.00
_cell.angle_beta   90.00
_cell.angle_gamma   90.00
#
_symmetry.space_group_name_H-M   'P 1'
#
loop_
_entity.id
_entity.type
_entity.pdbx_description
1 polymer ?
#
loop_
_entity_poly.entity_id
_entity_poly.type
_entity_poly.pdbx_seq_one_letter_code
_entity_poly.pdbx_strand_id
1 'polypeptide(L)'
;MSEMLGNRYFIARQYDKAYDNYQIALNDDPKNLKLKKRLIICSIQLGQIDKAIDYFFEVISTDPYVIINTDPYRDDCPCTEIIPQWESKNISDPEKVRINEILGMLYLYCDLKKSIKYLETSLTQDKTNKKISSAIKILTTLKPVKSHS
;
A
#
# COMPACT_ATOMS: atom_id res chain seq x y z
N MET A 1 -1.86 12.76 -19.84
CA MET A 1 -1.94 14.06 -19.11
C MET A 1 -2.41 13.86 -17.68
N SER A 2 -3.40 13.00 -17.45
CA SER A 2 -3.99 12.70 -16.14
C SER A 2 -2.98 12.12 -15.12
N GLU A 3 -2.05 11.25 -15.52
CA GLU A 3 -1.00 10.73 -14.62
C GLU A 3 -0.13 11.85 -14.04
N MET A 4 0.39 12.75 -14.88
CA MET A 4 1.25 13.85 -14.43
C MET A 4 0.51 14.79 -13.49
N LEU A 5 -0.77 15.06 -13.76
CA LEU A 5 -1.60 15.87 -12.88
C LEU A 5 -1.88 15.15 -11.55
N GLY A 6 -2.16 13.84 -11.59
CA GLY A 6 -2.26 13.00 -10.40
C GLY A 6 -1.00 13.03 -9.55
N ASN A 7 0.18 12.96 -10.18
CA ASN A 7 1.47 13.08 -9.49
C ASN A 7 1.63 14.41 -8.77
N ARG A 8 1.24 15.52 -9.40
CA ARG A 8 1.27 16.85 -8.78
C ARG A 8 0.34 16.94 -7.58
N TYR A 9 -0.89 16.44 -7.69
CA TYR A 9 -1.82 16.41 -6.57
C TYR A 9 -1.33 15.50 -5.43
N PHE A 10 -0.70 14.37 -5.76
CA PHE A 10 -0.15 13.44 -4.78
C PHE A 10 0.99 14.07 -3.97
N ILE A 11 1.93 14.76 -4.62
CA ILE A 11 3.00 15.50 -3.94
C ILE A 11 2.39 16.61 -3.07
N ALA A 12 1.35 17.29 -3.55
CA ALA A 12 0.61 18.29 -2.79
C ALA A 12 -0.31 17.72 -1.69
N ARG A 13 -0.27 16.40 -1.43
CA ARG A 13 -1.10 15.69 -0.44
C ARG A 13 -2.61 15.81 -0.68
N GLN A 14 -3.03 16.20 -1.88
CA GLN A 14 -4.42 16.23 -2.32
C GLN A 14 -4.82 14.85 -2.87
N TYR A 15 -4.96 13.88 -1.96
CA TYR A 15 -5.16 12.47 -2.29
C TYR A 15 -6.47 12.18 -3.00
N ASP A 16 -7.51 12.99 -2.74
CA ASP A 16 -8.79 12.97 -3.43
C ASP A 16 -8.63 13.24 -4.93
N LYS A 17 -8.01 14.36 -5.28
CA LYS A 17 -7.80 14.75 -6.69
C LYS A 17 -6.77 13.86 -7.36
N ALA A 18 -5.75 13.42 -6.61
CA ALA A 18 -4.78 12.46 -7.12
C ALA A 18 -5.46 11.13 -7.49
N TYR A 19 -6.36 10.63 -6.63
CA TYR A 19 -7.12 9.41 -6.88
C TYR A 19 -7.94 9.49 -8.16
N ASP A 20 -8.70 10.58 -8.36
CA ASP A 20 -9.53 10.76 -9.56
C ASP A 20 -8.67 10.79 -10.85
N ASN A 21 -7.56 11.51 -10.80
CA ASN A 21 -6.66 11.61 -11.95
C ASN A 21 -5.94 10.29 -12.26
N TYR A 22 -5.56 9.52 -11.23
CA TYR A 22 -4.98 8.20 -11.40
C TYR A 22 -6.00 7.18 -11.89
N GLN A 23 -7.26 7.24 -11.45
CA GLN A 23 -8.35 6.43 -12.00
C GLN A 23 -8.53 6.68 -13.50
N ILE A 24 -8.55 7.95 -13.92
CA ILE A 24 -8.63 8.31 -15.34
C ILE A 24 -7.43 7.73 -16.11
N ALA A 25 -6.21 7.90 -15.58
CA ALA A 25 -5.01 7.36 -16.22
C ALA A 25 -5.01 5.82 -16.28
N LEU A 26 -5.61 5.16 -15.29
CA LEU A 26 -5.75 3.71 -15.25
C LEU A 26 -6.76 3.18 -16.26
N ASN A 27 -7.72 3.99 -16.71
CA ASN A 27 -8.62 3.59 -17.80
C ASN A 27 -7.86 3.42 -19.13
N ASP A 28 -6.81 4.23 -19.35
CA ASP A 28 -5.97 4.15 -20.54
C ASP A 28 -4.99 2.97 -20.45
N ASP A 29 -4.44 2.69 -19.27
CA ASP A 29 -3.59 1.52 -18.99
C ASP A 29 -4.02 0.79 -17.70
N PRO A 30 -4.98 -0.15 -17.81
CA PRO A 30 -5.50 -0.87 -16.65
C PRO A 30 -4.48 -1.77 -15.96
N LYS A 31 -3.34 -2.06 -16.59
CA LYS A 31 -2.29 -2.94 -16.04
C LYS A 31 -1.16 -2.16 -15.38
N ASN A 32 -1.24 -0.83 -15.36
CA ASN A 32 -0.19 0.00 -14.80
C ASN A 32 -0.06 -0.16 -13.28
N LEU A 33 0.86 -1.02 -12.84
CA LEU A 33 1.12 -1.28 -11.43
C LEU A 33 1.67 -0.05 -10.68
N LYS A 34 2.31 0.89 -11.38
CA LYS A 34 2.82 2.14 -10.78
C LYS A 34 1.69 3.11 -10.43
N LEU A 35 0.64 3.15 -11.22
CA LEU A 35 -0.57 3.90 -10.88
C LEU A 35 -1.31 3.22 -9.73
N LYS A 36 -1.44 1.89 -9.77
CA LYS A 36 -2.06 1.13 -8.68
C LYS A 36 -1.34 1.30 -7.35
N LYS A 37 0.00 1.27 -7.33
CA LYS A 37 0.76 1.53 -6.08
C LYS A 37 0.49 2.93 -5.49
N ARG A 38 0.25 3.94 -6.34
CA ARG A 38 -0.10 5.30 -5.89
C ARG A 38 -1.55 5.38 -5.41
N LEU A 39 -2.46 4.65 -6.08
CA LEU A 39 -3.87 4.50 -5.67
C LEU A 39 -4.02 3.81 -4.31
N ILE A 40 -3.15 2.86 -3.93
CA ILE A 40 -3.14 2.27 -2.59
C ILE A 40 -2.99 3.36 -1.53
N ILE A 41 -1.97 4.22 -1.66
CA ILE A 41 -1.70 5.30 -0.72
C ILE A 41 -2.86 6.30 -0.68
N CYS A 42 -3.37 6.70 -1.86
CA CYS A 42 -4.53 7.59 -1.93
C CYS A 42 -5.75 6.98 -1.23
N SER A 43 -6.03 5.71 -1.49
CA SER A 43 -7.18 5.00 -0.91
C SER A 43 -7.07 4.89 0.61
N ILE A 44 -5.87 4.63 1.16
CA ILE A 44 -5.62 4.63 2.61
C ILE A 44 -5.93 6.01 3.21
N GLN A 45 -5.44 7.08 2.58
CA GLN A 45 -5.64 8.45 3.05
C GLN A 45 -7.10 8.91 2.96
N LEU A 46 -7.85 8.39 1.98
CA LEU A 46 -9.28 8.61 1.85
C LEU A 46 -10.13 7.70 2.74
N GLY A 47 -9.52 6.80 3.53
CA GLY A 47 -10.22 5.83 4.38
C GLY A 47 -10.88 4.67 3.61
N GLN A 48 -10.61 4.53 2.32
CA GLN A 48 -11.15 3.49 1.44
C GLN A 48 -10.32 2.20 1.54
N ILE A 49 -10.31 1.58 2.72
CA ILE A 49 -9.37 0.49 3.05
C ILE A 49 -9.62 -0.77 2.22
N ASP A 50 -10.89 -1.12 1.95
CA ASP A 50 -11.20 -2.30 1.14
C ASP A 50 -10.67 -2.17 -0.29
N LYS A 51 -10.79 -0.97 -0.91
CA LYS A 51 -10.19 -0.70 -2.22
C LYS A 51 -8.66 -0.71 -2.17
N ALA A 52 -8.07 -0.20 -1.10
CA ALA A 52 -6.62 -0.24 -0.91
C ALA A 52 -6.11 -1.69 -0.91
N ILE A 53 -6.81 -2.59 -0.21
CA ILE A 53 -6.51 -4.03 -0.16
C ILE A 53 -6.66 -4.66 -1.55
N ASP A 54 -7.67 -4.26 -2.33
CA ASP A 54 -7.86 -4.76 -3.69
C ASP A 54 -6.69 -4.42 -4.60
N TYR A 55 -6.31 -3.13 -4.66
CA TYR A 55 -5.15 -2.70 -5.44
C TYR A 55 -3.85 -3.33 -4.92
N PHE A 56 -3.69 -3.44 -3.60
CA PHE A 56 -2.53 -4.06 -2.98
C PHE A 56 -2.38 -5.53 -3.36
N PHE A 57 -3.47 -6.29 -3.27
CA PHE A 57 -3.48 -7.69 -3.64
C PHE A 57 -3.16 -7.89 -5.13
N GLU A 58 -3.72 -7.05 -6.00
CA GLU A 58 -3.46 -7.11 -7.43
C GLU A 58 -1.98 -6.81 -7.75
N VAL A 59 -1.40 -5.79 -7.13
CA VAL A 59 0.01 -5.43 -7.32
C VAL A 59 0.91 -6.56 -6.84
N ILE A 60 0.68 -7.09 -5.63
CA ILE A 60 1.51 -8.19 -5.09
C ILE A 60 1.38 -9.46 -5.90
N SER A 61 0.18 -9.78 -6.39
CA SER A 61 -0.05 -10.98 -7.20
C SER A 61 0.59 -10.88 -8.58
N THR A 62 0.78 -9.67 -9.10
CA THR A 62 1.38 -9.44 -10.42
C THR A 62 2.89 -9.26 -10.32
N ASP A 63 3.33 -8.25 -9.56
CA ASP A 63 4.73 -7.98 -9.30
C ASP A 63 4.91 -7.20 -7.97
N PRO A 64 5.28 -7.89 -6.87
CA PRO A 64 5.48 -7.25 -5.57
C PRO A 64 6.73 -6.35 -5.54
N TYR A 65 7.68 -6.51 -6.47
CA TYR A 65 8.87 -5.67 -6.54
C TYR A 65 8.56 -4.21 -6.92
N VAL A 66 7.41 -3.96 -7.53
CA VAL A 66 6.93 -2.60 -7.83
C VAL A 66 6.74 -1.77 -6.54
N ILE A 67 6.34 -2.41 -5.45
CA ILE A 67 6.22 -1.76 -4.13
C ILE A 67 7.56 -1.81 -3.41
N ILE A 68 8.19 -3.00 -3.34
CA ILE A 68 9.42 -3.22 -2.55
C ILE A 68 10.59 -2.36 -3.03
N ASN A 69 10.74 -2.15 -4.34
CA ASN A 69 11.81 -1.32 -4.93
C ASN A 69 11.42 0.16 -5.07
N THR A 70 10.33 0.60 -4.45
CA THR A 70 9.96 2.02 -4.42
C THR A 70 11.05 2.77 -3.66
N ASP A 71 11.64 3.78 -4.30
CA ASP A 71 12.63 4.65 -3.66
C ASP A 71 11.86 5.79 -2.99
N PRO A 72 11.82 5.89 -1.64
CA PRO A 72 11.02 6.88 -0.94
C PRO A 72 11.36 8.34 -1.34
N TYR A 73 12.60 8.60 -1.73
CA TYR A 73 13.06 9.93 -2.15
C TYR A 73 12.69 10.24 -3.59
N ARG A 74 12.79 9.27 -4.49
CA ARG A 74 12.46 9.49 -5.92
C ARG A 74 10.97 9.44 -6.21
N ASP A 75 10.23 8.63 -5.45
CA ASP A 75 8.78 8.46 -5.61
C ASP A 75 7.96 9.42 -4.73
N ASP A 76 8.61 10.30 -3.96
CA ASP A 76 7.99 11.19 -2.96
C ASP A 76 7.01 10.43 -2.05
N CYS A 77 7.42 9.25 -1.58
CA CYS A 77 6.54 8.37 -0.83
C CYS A 77 6.25 8.97 0.56
N PRO A 78 4.99 9.31 0.89
CA PRO A 78 4.64 9.93 2.17
C PRO A 78 4.65 8.93 3.35
N CYS A 79 5.28 7.77 3.21
CA CYS A 79 5.29 6.71 4.22
C CYS A 79 5.87 7.19 5.56
N THR A 80 6.87 8.08 5.55
CA THR A 80 7.49 8.65 6.76
C THR A 80 6.51 9.51 7.56
N GLU A 81 5.60 10.20 6.88
CA GLU A 81 4.56 11.04 7.50
C GLU A 81 3.34 10.20 7.90
N ILE A 82 2.94 9.25 7.06
CA ILE A 82 1.70 8.49 7.21
C ILE A 82 1.82 7.41 8.29
N ILE A 83 2.93 6.68 8.34
CA ILE A 83 3.09 5.55 9.30
C ILE A 83 2.88 6.02 10.75
N PRO A 84 3.54 7.10 11.24
CA PRO A 84 3.35 7.57 12.62
C PRO A 84 1.91 8.03 12.91
N GLN A 85 1.20 8.57 11.91
CA GLN A 85 -0.20 8.98 12.06
C GLN A 85 -1.11 7.80 12.32
N TRP A 86 -0.83 6.64 11.70
CA TRP A 86 -1.60 5.42 11.93
C TRP A 86 -1.15 4.67 13.18
N GLU A 87 0.13 4.73 13.55
CA GLU A 87 0.63 4.13 14.79
C GLU A 87 0.16 4.86 16.05
N SER A 88 0.05 6.20 15.99
CA SER A 88 -0.40 7.02 17.13
C SER A 88 -1.91 7.00 17.36
N LYS A 89 -2.69 6.47 16.40
CA LYS A 89 -4.14 6.28 16.55
C LYS A 89 -4.42 5.16 17.55
N ASN A 90 -4.60 5.53 18.81
CA ASN A 90 -5.12 4.63 19.85
C ASN A 90 -6.62 4.42 19.63
N ILE A 91 -6.99 3.29 19.05
CA ILE A 91 -8.37 2.95 18.71
C ILE A 91 -8.75 1.59 19.33
N SER A 92 -10.03 1.42 19.62
CA SER A 92 -10.73 0.21 20.09
C SER A 92 -10.32 -1.07 19.33
N ASP A 93 -10.33 -2.21 20.05
CA ASP A 93 -9.92 -3.53 19.53
C ASP A 93 -10.54 -3.99 18.19
N PRO A 94 -11.78 -3.63 17.78
CA PRO A 94 -12.34 -4.05 16.48
C PRO A 94 -11.67 -3.37 15.28
N GLU A 95 -11.23 -2.12 15.41
CA GLU A 95 -10.63 -1.34 14.30
C GLU A 95 -9.11 -1.53 14.23
N LYS A 96 -8.49 -2.06 15.29
CA LYS A 96 -7.07 -2.39 15.35
C LYS A 96 -6.64 -3.36 14.24
N VAL A 97 -7.52 -4.27 13.84
CA VAL A 97 -7.31 -5.19 12.70
C VAL A 97 -7.02 -4.39 11.43
N ARG A 98 -7.91 -3.45 11.07
CA ARG A 98 -7.80 -2.63 9.86
C ARG A 98 -6.57 -1.73 9.88
N ILE A 99 -6.19 -1.21 11.05
CA ILE A 99 -4.95 -0.44 11.21
C ILE A 99 -3.73 -1.32 10.94
N ASN A 100 -3.71 -2.56 11.43
CA ASN A 100 -2.63 -3.50 11.13
C ASN A 100 -2.55 -3.83 9.63
N GLU A 101 -3.69 -3.92 8.92
CA GLU A 101 -3.70 -4.06 7.46
C GLU A 101 -3.06 -2.84 6.77
N ILE A 102 -3.46 -1.64 7.17
CA ILE A 102 -2.92 -0.38 6.65
C ILE A 102 -1.42 -0.27 6.89
N LEU A 103 -0.99 -0.49 8.14
CA LEU A 103 0.42 -0.46 8.51
C LEU A 103 1.20 -1.54 7.74
N GLY A 104 0.65 -2.75 7.59
CA GLY A 104 1.23 -3.79 6.76
C GLY A 104 1.46 -3.33 5.33
N MET A 105 0.44 -2.77 4.67
CA MET A 105 0.55 -2.24 3.31
C MET A 105 1.58 -1.10 3.19
N LEU A 106 1.59 -0.17 4.14
CA LEU A 106 2.52 0.98 4.14
C LEU A 106 3.96 0.57 4.42
N TYR A 107 4.17 -0.34 5.38
CA TYR A 107 5.50 -0.86 5.69
C TYR A 107 6.10 -1.62 4.51
N LEU A 108 5.31 -2.15 3.56
CA LEU A 108 5.87 -2.81 2.38
C LEU A 108 6.73 -1.89 1.52
N TYR A 109 6.49 -0.57 1.57
CA TYR A 109 7.29 0.44 0.88
C TYR A 109 8.62 0.76 1.58
N CYS A 110 8.81 0.34 2.84
CA CYS A 110 9.99 0.70 3.64
C CYS A 110 10.74 -0.52 4.17
N ASP A 111 10.01 -1.49 4.73
CA ASP A 111 10.54 -2.67 5.40
C ASP A 111 9.59 -3.87 5.21
N LEU A 112 10.01 -4.80 4.35
CA LEU A 112 9.30 -6.05 4.06
C LEU A 112 9.05 -6.90 5.33
N LYS A 113 10.00 -6.93 6.28
CA LYS A 113 9.86 -7.76 7.49
C LYS A 113 8.79 -7.21 8.41
N LYS A 114 8.77 -5.89 8.61
CA LYS A 114 7.72 -5.23 9.40
C LYS A 114 6.36 -5.39 8.73
N SER A 115 6.29 -5.21 7.40
CA SER A 115 5.08 -5.44 6.62
C SER A 115 4.47 -6.81 6.91
N ILE A 116 5.26 -7.88 6.78
CA ILE A 116 4.79 -9.25 7.02
C ILE A 116 4.29 -9.41 8.46
N LYS A 117 5.03 -8.90 9.45
CA LYS A 117 4.64 -8.97 10.87
C LYS A 117 3.27 -8.33 11.15
N TYR A 118 3.00 -7.14 10.60
CA TYR A 118 1.71 -6.47 10.79
C TYR A 118 0.57 -7.20 10.05
N LEU A 119 0.82 -7.69 8.83
CA LEU A 119 -0.16 -8.47 8.08
C LEU A 119 -0.50 -9.81 8.77
N GLU A 120 0.48 -10.50 9.33
CA GLU A 120 0.27 -11.72 10.13
C GLU A 120 -0.55 -11.41 11.38
N THR A 121 -0.22 -10.33 12.08
CA THR A 121 -0.97 -9.89 13.27
C THR A 121 -2.43 -9.61 12.93
N SER A 122 -2.70 -8.96 11.79
CA SER A 122 -4.07 -8.77 11.28
C SER A 122 -4.81 -10.10 11.08
N LEU A 123 -4.16 -11.09 10.43
CA LEU A 123 -4.78 -12.39 10.14
C LEU A 123 -5.10 -13.22 11.40
N THR A 124 -4.34 -13.04 12.50
CA THR A 124 -4.66 -13.71 13.77
C THR A 124 -6.01 -13.28 14.34
N GLN A 125 -6.43 -12.05 14.05
CA GLN A 125 -7.66 -11.44 14.53
C GLN A 125 -8.80 -11.60 13.52
N ASP A 126 -8.52 -11.48 12.22
CA ASP A 126 -9.47 -11.76 11.13
C ASP A 126 -8.95 -12.86 10.20
N LYS A 127 -9.34 -14.10 10.49
CA LYS A 127 -8.97 -15.28 9.70
C LYS A 127 -9.67 -15.37 8.35
N THR A 128 -10.58 -14.45 8.03
CA THR A 128 -11.43 -14.55 6.83
C THR A 128 -10.86 -13.81 5.61
N ASN A 129 -9.88 -12.92 5.81
CA ASN A 129 -9.29 -12.15 4.72
C ASN A 129 -8.33 -13.00 3.85
N LYS A 130 -8.91 -13.71 2.88
CA LYS A 130 -8.19 -14.58 1.93
C LYS A 130 -7.16 -13.82 1.09
N LYS A 131 -7.40 -12.53 0.81
CA LYS A 131 -6.49 -11.68 0.01
C LYS A 131 -5.18 -11.44 0.76
N ILE A 132 -5.27 -11.08 2.04
CA ILE A 132 -4.09 -10.87 2.89
C ILE A 132 -3.33 -12.17 3.11
N SER A 133 -4.02 -13.29 3.40
CA SER A 133 -3.35 -14.60 3.54
C SER A 133 -2.56 -14.98 2.29
N SER A 134 -3.12 -14.73 1.11
CA SER A 134 -2.46 -15.00 -0.18
C SER A 134 -1.29 -14.04 -0.41
N ALA A 135 -1.45 -12.75 -0.10
CA ALA A 135 -0.38 -11.76 -0.18
C ALA A 135 0.80 -12.13 0.74
N ILE A 136 0.56 -12.55 1.99
CA ILE A 136 1.62 -12.99 2.92
C ILE A 136 2.36 -14.21 2.35
N LYS A 137 1.66 -15.18 1.77
CA LYS A 137 2.32 -16.34 1.12
C LYS A 137 3.24 -15.90 0.00
N ILE A 138 2.78 -14.99 -0.86
CA ILE A 138 3.61 -14.45 -1.94
C ILE A 138 4.84 -13.75 -1.32
N LEU A 139 4.63 -12.83 -0.38
CA LEU A 139 5.70 -12.05 0.26
C LEU A 139 6.73 -12.91 1.02
N THR A 140 6.30 -14.02 1.62
CA THR A 140 7.21 -14.95 2.34
C THR A 140 7.97 -15.88 1.39
N THR A 141 7.40 -16.19 0.21
CA THR A 141 8.10 -16.92 -0.85
C THR A 141 9.11 -16.07 -1.61
N LEU A 142 8.99 -14.74 -1.54
CA LEU A 142 10.02 -13.84 -2.03
C LEU A 142 11.27 -14.07 -1.19
N LYS A 143 12.31 -14.67 -1.79
CA LYS A 143 13.64 -14.69 -1.17
C LYS A 143 14.01 -13.24 -0.87
N PRO A 144 14.52 -12.92 0.34
CA PRO A 144 15.04 -11.59 0.59
C PRO A 144 16.09 -11.33 -0.47
N VAL A 145 15.82 -10.37 -1.36
CA VAL A 145 16.84 -9.86 -2.27
C VAL A 145 17.91 -9.35 -1.34
N LYS A 146 19.07 -10.01 -1.39
CA LYS A 146 20.25 -9.66 -0.61
C LYS A 146 20.38 -8.14 -0.68
N SER A 147 20.29 -7.50 0.47
CA SER A 147 20.80 -6.16 0.68
C SER A 147 22.17 -6.11 0.02
N HIS A 148 22.28 -5.36 -1.08
CA HIS A 148 23.56 -5.15 -1.72
C HIS A 148 24.52 -4.54 -0.70
N SER A 149 25.71 -5.12 -0.72
CA SER A 149 26.87 -4.89 0.13
C SER A 149 27.34 -3.45 0.14
#